data_AF-A0A3P4TJ86-F1
#
_entry.id   AF-A0A3P4TJ86-F1
#
_cell.length_a   1.000
_cell.length_b   1.000
_cell.length_c   1.000
_cell.angle_alpha   90.00
_cell.angle_beta   90.00
_cell.angle_gamma   90.00
#
_symmetry.space_group_name_H-M   'P 1'
#
loop_
_entity.id
_entity.type
_entity.pdbx_description
1 polymer ?
#
loop_
_entity_poly.entity_id
_entity_poly.type
_entity_poly.pdbx_seq_one_letter_code
_entity_poly.pdbx_strand_id
1 'polypeptide(L)'
;MRNEALRIALIDYENCCNLRNISLADYTDLILFAGPLQQTVVLPADTWPDNIRVSIRQIDNISKNNVDFHLVMELGRMTCCSAGNNTWHIISNDKGYDGIIHTLQKRGFRCERIAPEHAESHLSVSHLIVPEGDVIIRWANRMQQASGSDVRNLPVSVEGFNNYLKSHMRGEWHKERAVSIRSELVRRGVIKIQADKIVWLTRR
;
A
#
# COMPACT_ATOMS: atom_id res chain seq x y z
N MET A 1 -18.25 -18.81 25.20
CA MET A 1 -17.20 -18.10 24.44
C MET A 1 -17.72 -16.71 24.12
N ARG A 2 -16.95 -15.65 24.41
CA ARG A 2 -17.41 -14.27 24.20
C ARG A 2 -17.68 -14.06 22.71
N ASN A 3 -18.91 -13.66 22.40
CA ASN A 3 -19.38 -13.31 21.07
C ASN A 3 -19.07 -11.83 20.83
N GLU A 4 -17.80 -11.44 20.94
CA GLU A 4 -17.37 -10.07 20.70
C GLU A 4 -17.29 -9.85 19.19
N ALA A 5 -17.98 -8.83 18.70
CA ALA A 5 -17.92 -8.44 17.30
C ALA A 5 -16.49 -8.03 16.95
N LEU A 6 -15.85 -8.80 16.06
CA LEU A 6 -14.48 -8.53 15.64
C LEU A 6 -14.46 -7.43 14.59
N ARG A 7 -13.41 -6.63 14.60
CA ARG A 7 -13.17 -5.59 13.60
C ARG A 7 -11.88 -5.92 12.88
N ILE A 8 -12.02 -6.23 11.59
CA ILE A 8 -11.00 -6.90 10.79
C ILE A 8 -10.61 -5.99 9.63
N ALA A 9 -9.33 -5.70 9.49
CA ALA A 9 -8.78 -4.94 8.37
C ALA A 9 -8.07 -5.86 7.37
N LEU A 10 -8.56 -5.87 6.14
CA LEU A 10 -7.88 -6.43 4.98
C LEU A 10 -7.15 -5.29 4.27
N ILE A 11 -5.83 -5.35 4.26
CA ILE A 11 -4.98 -4.24 3.84
C ILE A 11 -4.36 -4.58 2.50
N ASP A 12 -4.72 -3.81 1.50
CA ASP A 12 -4.06 -3.78 0.21
C ASP A 12 -2.75 -3.00 0.34
N TYR A 13 -1.70 -3.70 0.79
CA TYR A 13 -0.39 -3.08 1.02
C TYR A 13 0.26 -2.66 -0.31
N GLU A 14 -0.10 -3.31 -1.42
CA GLU A 14 0.32 -2.92 -2.77
C GLU A 14 -0.10 -1.48 -3.08
N ASN A 15 -1.33 -1.12 -2.73
CA ASN A 15 -1.91 0.18 -3.01
C ASN A 15 -1.63 1.23 -1.91
N CYS A 16 -1.62 0.83 -0.63
CA CYS A 16 -1.48 1.76 0.49
C CYS A 16 -0.04 2.24 0.72
N CYS A 17 0.95 1.41 0.40
CA CYS A 17 2.39 1.65 0.58
C CYS A 17 2.89 1.94 2.02
N ASN A 18 2.03 2.34 2.96
CA ASN A 18 2.25 2.36 4.40
C ASN A 18 0.91 2.44 5.15
N LEU A 19 0.94 2.25 6.48
CA LEU A 19 -0.25 2.29 7.36
C LEU A 19 -0.35 3.57 8.20
N ARG A 20 0.41 4.62 7.87
CA ARG A 20 0.37 5.86 8.67
C ARG A 20 -0.97 6.56 8.48
N ASN A 21 -1.45 7.21 9.53
CA ASN A 21 -2.76 7.90 9.61
C ASN A 21 -4.00 6.98 9.59
N ILE A 22 -3.83 5.66 9.68
CA ILE A 22 -4.93 4.76 9.97
C ILE A 22 -4.88 4.46 11.47
N SER A 23 -5.95 4.83 12.19
CA SER A 23 -6.08 4.36 13.57
C SER A 23 -6.26 2.84 13.56
N LEU A 24 -5.25 2.12 14.05
CA LEU A 24 -5.27 0.67 14.16
C LEU A 24 -5.88 0.18 15.48
N ALA A 25 -6.14 1.10 16.42
CA ALA A 25 -6.50 0.82 17.82
C ALA A 25 -7.77 -0.03 17.99
N ASP A 26 -8.71 0.06 17.05
CA ASP A 26 -10.01 -0.63 17.16
C ASP A 26 -10.03 -1.99 16.45
N TYR A 27 -8.94 -2.40 15.80
CA TYR A 27 -8.89 -3.67 15.07
C TYR A 27 -8.43 -4.82 15.94
N THR A 28 -9.12 -5.95 15.83
CA THR A 28 -8.70 -7.22 16.41
C THR A 28 -7.75 -7.97 15.48
N ASP A 29 -7.84 -7.71 14.17
CA ASP A 29 -7.18 -8.44 13.12
C ASP A 29 -6.72 -7.52 12.00
N LEU A 30 -5.44 -7.62 11.63
CA LEU A 30 -4.90 -7.06 10.40
C LEU A 30 -4.39 -8.19 9.49
N ILE A 31 -4.84 -8.17 8.25
CA ILE A 31 -4.42 -9.10 7.20
C ILE A 31 -3.82 -8.26 6.07
N LEU A 32 -2.50 -8.26 5.96
CA LEU A 32 -1.78 -7.49 4.96
C LEU A 32 -1.54 -8.33 3.72
N PHE A 33 -1.99 -7.86 2.56
CA PHE A 33 -1.73 -8.49 1.28
C PHE A 33 -0.60 -7.73 0.58
N ALA A 34 0.51 -8.42 0.37
CA ALA A 34 1.72 -7.86 -0.25
C ALA A 34 1.98 -8.53 -1.60
N GLY A 35 2.22 -7.72 -2.62
CA GLY A 35 2.57 -8.20 -3.95
C GLY A 35 4.00 -8.76 -4.02
N PRO A 36 4.34 -9.50 -5.09
CA PRO A 36 5.62 -10.21 -5.24
C PRO A 36 6.86 -9.30 -5.21
N LEU A 37 6.67 -8.03 -5.57
CA LEU A 37 7.73 -7.03 -5.57
C LEU A 37 7.94 -6.37 -4.19
N GLN A 38 7.03 -6.57 -3.24
CA GLN A 38 7.08 -5.97 -1.91
C GLN A 38 7.76 -6.90 -0.90
N GLN A 39 9.10 -6.97 -0.97
CA GLN A 39 9.90 -7.84 -0.09
C GLN A 39 9.99 -7.36 1.37
N THR A 40 9.44 -6.19 1.68
CA THR A 40 9.47 -5.62 3.03
C THR A 40 8.15 -4.92 3.30
N VAL A 41 7.53 -5.29 4.43
CA VAL A 41 6.34 -4.64 4.97
C VAL A 41 6.78 -3.82 6.17
N VAL A 42 6.63 -2.51 6.07
CA VAL A 42 6.89 -1.58 7.17
C VAL A 42 5.61 -1.41 7.97
N LEU A 43 5.65 -1.87 9.21
CA LEU A 43 4.61 -1.72 10.21
C LEU A 43 4.88 -0.46 11.04
N PRO A 44 3.88 0.37 11.36
CA PRO A 44 4.08 1.55 12.22
C PRO A 44 4.55 1.09 13.60
N ALA A 45 5.58 1.75 14.14
CA ALA A 45 6.14 1.43 15.45
C ALA A 45 5.22 1.85 16.60
N ASP A 46 4.33 2.82 16.33
CA ASP A 46 3.62 3.55 17.38
C ASP A 46 2.13 3.19 17.31
N THR A 47 1.64 2.55 18.37
CA THR A 47 0.22 2.24 18.64
C THR A 47 -0.32 0.97 17.97
N TRP A 48 0.04 -0.18 18.55
CA TRP A 48 -0.69 -1.44 18.35
C TRP A 48 -1.66 -1.63 19.51
N PRO A 49 -2.94 -1.97 19.28
CA PRO A 49 -3.80 -2.38 20.38
C PRO A 49 -3.29 -3.68 21.01
N ASP A 50 -3.50 -3.82 22.31
CA ASP A 50 -3.17 -5.02 23.05
C ASP A 50 -3.91 -6.23 22.44
N ASN A 51 -3.16 -7.30 22.10
CA ASN A 51 -3.65 -8.55 21.52
C ASN A 51 -4.13 -8.50 20.04
N ILE A 52 -3.72 -7.50 19.27
CA ILE A 52 -3.99 -7.50 17.82
C ILE A 52 -3.31 -8.67 17.10
N ARG A 53 -4.07 -9.37 16.26
CA ARG A 53 -3.53 -10.42 15.39
C ARG A 53 -3.10 -9.81 14.07
N VAL A 54 -1.81 -9.90 13.75
CA VAL A 54 -1.25 -9.46 12.47
C VAL A 54 -0.88 -10.67 11.63
N SER A 55 -1.32 -10.68 10.39
CA SER A 55 -0.95 -11.71 9.40
C SER A 55 -0.57 -11.07 8.09
N ILE A 56 0.41 -11.66 7.41
CA ILE A 56 0.90 -11.20 6.10
C ILE A 56 0.65 -12.31 5.09
N ARG A 57 -0.03 -11.96 4.00
CA ARG A 57 -0.27 -12.80 2.82
C ARG A 57 0.62 -12.28 1.71
N GLN A 58 1.82 -12.85 1.62
CA GLN A 58 2.72 -12.62 0.49
C GLN A 58 2.18 -13.37 -0.73
N ILE A 59 2.02 -12.66 -1.84
CA ILE A 59 1.61 -13.25 -3.11
C ILE A 59 2.83 -13.34 -4.01
N ASP A 60 3.14 -14.54 -4.48
CA ASP A 60 4.39 -14.82 -5.18
C ASP A 60 4.32 -14.55 -6.68
N ASN A 61 3.12 -14.62 -7.27
CA ASN A 61 2.95 -14.50 -8.71
C ASN A 61 2.71 -13.04 -9.13
N ILE A 62 3.43 -12.61 -10.17
CA ILE A 62 3.22 -11.31 -10.81
C ILE A 62 2.06 -11.44 -11.79
N SER A 63 0.94 -10.82 -11.46
CA SER A 63 -0.20 -10.66 -12.37
C SER A 63 -0.94 -9.37 -12.03
N LYS A 64 -1.59 -8.77 -13.02
CA LYS A 64 -2.46 -7.62 -12.81
C LYS A 64 -3.59 -8.00 -11.83
N ASN A 65 -3.85 -7.11 -10.86
CA ASN A 65 -4.90 -7.25 -9.84
C ASN A 65 -4.78 -8.51 -8.96
N ASN A 66 -3.60 -9.14 -8.89
CA ASN A 66 -3.45 -10.41 -8.18
C ASN A 66 -3.70 -10.25 -6.68
N VAL A 67 -3.19 -9.17 -6.09
CA VAL A 67 -3.47 -8.77 -4.70
C VAL A 67 -4.96 -8.62 -4.47
N ASP A 68 -5.66 -7.89 -5.34
CA ASP A 68 -7.10 -7.67 -5.25
C ASP A 68 -7.89 -8.99 -5.25
N PHE A 69 -7.56 -9.93 -6.15
CA PHE A 69 -8.25 -11.22 -6.23
C PHE A 69 -8.07 -12.04 -4.96
N HIS A 70 -6.85 -12.13 -4.43
CA HIS A 70 -6.59 -12.86 -3.19
C HIS A 70 -7.24 -12.19 -1.98
N LEU A 71 -7.25 -10.85 -1.93
CA LEU A 71 -7.91 -10.08 -0.88
C LEU A 71 -9.43 -10.34 -0.88
N VAL A 72 -10.07 -10.22 -2.05
CA VAL A 72 -11.53 -10.44 -2.20
C VAL A 72 -11.89 -11.90 -1.93
N MET A 73 -11.05 -12.85 -2.35
CA MET A 73 -11.25 -14.27 -2.04
C MET A 73 -11.25 -14.53 -0.52
N GLU A 74 -10.29 -13.95 0.20
CA GLU A 74 -10.22 -14.09 1.66
C GLU A 74 -11.41 -13.40 2.34
N LEU A 75 -11.79 -12.20 1.90
CA LEU A 75 -12.99 -11.50 2.38
C LEU A 75 -14.25 -12.37 2.21
N GLY A 76 -14.44 -12.94 1.02
CA GLY A 76 -15.54 -13.86 0.74
C GLY A 76 -15.54 -15.05 1.69
N ARG A 77 -14.39 -15.74 1.83
CA ARG A 77 -14.23 -16.85 2.77
C ARG A 77 -14.58 -16.46 4.21
N MET A 78 -14.11 -15.31 4.67
CA MET A 78 -14.35 -14.83 6.04
C MET A 78 -15.82 -14.47 6.27
N THR A 79 -16.47 -13.79 5.33
CA THR A 79 -17.90 -13.46 5.43
C THR A 79 -18.79 -14.70 5.44
N CYS A 80 -18.40 -15.77 4.74
CA CYS A 80 -19.13 -17.04 4.75
C CYS A 80 -18.88 -17.90 6.01
N CYS A 81 -17.65 -17.91 6.53
CA CYS A 81 -17.25 -18.83 7.59
C CYS A 81 -17.26 -18.24 9.01
N SER A 82 -17.38 -16.92 9.15
CA SER A 82 -17.33 -16.29 10.47
C SER A 82 -18.65 -16.48 11.23
N ALA A 83 -18.56 -16.94 12.48
CA ALA A 83 -19.64 -16.84 13.43
C ALA A 83 -19.65 -15.42 14.04
N GLY A 84 -20.81 -14.75 14.03
CA GLY A 84 -20.99 -13.45 14.67
C GLY A 84 -21.12 -12.26 13.71
N ASN A 85 -21.31 -11.07 14.29
CA ASN A 85 -21.59 -9.83 13.58
C ASN A 85 -20.30 -9.00 13.42
N ASN A 86 -19.34 -9.53 12.67
CA ASN A 86 -18.05 -8.89 12.46
C ASN A 86 -18.18 -7.67 11.54
N THR A 87 -17.19 -6.77 11.65
CA THR A 87 -17.02 -5.62 10.75
C THR A 87 -15.74 -5.82 9.95
N TRP A 88 -15.83 -5.68 8.64
CA TRP A 88 -14.71 -5.84 7.71
C TRP A 88 -14.37 -4.51 7.06
N HIS A 89 -13.10 -4.12 7.08
CA HIS A 89 -12.61 -2.96 6.37
C HIS A 89 -11.60 -3.37 5.32
N ILE A 90 -11.81 -2.90 4.09
CA ILE A 90 -10.77 -2.93 3.07
C ILE A 90 -10.00 -1.62 3.17
N ILE A 91 -8.72 -1.69 3.49
CA ILE A 91 -7.84 -0.54 3.51
C ILE A 91 -7.15 -0.47 2.15
N SER A 92 -7.60 0.46 1.29
CA SER A 92 -7.08 0.68 -0.06
C SER A 92 -7.54 2.03 -0.64
N ASN A 93 -6.70 2.67 -1.47
CA ASN A 93 -7.14 3.79 -2.31
C ASN A 93 -7.84 3.33 -3.60
N ASP A 94 -7.84 2.04 -3.93
CA ASP A 94 -8.54 1.54 -5.10
C ASP A 94 -10.06 1.51 -4.89
N LYS A 95 -10.78 2.22 -5.76
CA LYS A 95 -12.25 2.23 -5.79
C LYS A 95 -12.83 0.97 -6.44
N GLY A 96 -12.01 0.12 -7.05
CA GLY A 96 -12.42 -1.16 -7.61
C GLY A 96 -13.14 -2.07 -6.61
N TYR A 97 -12.87 -1.91 -5.32
CA TYR A 97 -13.54 -2.66 -4.25
C TYR A 97 -14.96 -2.17 -3.91
N ASP A 98 -15.36 -0.96 -4.31
CA ASP A 98 -16.64 -0.36 -3.89
C ASP A 98 -17.85 -1.22 -4.34
N GLY A 99 -17.76 -1.87 -5.50
CA GLY A 99 -18.82 -2.73 -6.03
C GLY A 99 -19.06 -4.00 -5.19
N ILE A 100 -17.98 -4.66 -4.73
CA ILE A 100 -18.10 -5.86 -3.88
C ILE A 100 -18.55 -5.48 -2.48
N ILE A 101 -18.06 -4.36 -1.93
CA ILE A 101 -18.48 -3.82 -0.63
C ILE A 101 -19.98 -3.56 -0.63
N HIS A 102 -20.51 -2.87 -1.64
CA HIS A 102 -21.94 -2.61 -1.77
C HIS A 102 -22.77 -3.90 -1.83
N THR A 103 -22.26 -4.91 -2.52
CA THR A 103 -22.91 -6.23 -2.60
C THR A 103 -22.97 -6.91 -1.24
N LEU A 104 -21.90 -6.84 -0.44
CA LEU A 104 -21.85 -7.39 0.91
C LEU A 104 -22.76 -6.63 1.88
N GLN A 105 -22.78 -5.30 1.81
CA GLN A 105 -23.67 -4.45 2.61
C GLN A 105 -25.15 -4.77 2.35
N LYS A 106 -25.55 -4.95 1.08
CA LYS A 106 -26.90 -5.40 0.73
C LYS A 106 -27.29 -6.77 1.31
N ARG A 107 -26.31 -7.61 1.61
CA ARG A 107 -26.50 -8.92 2.25
C ARG A 107 -26.44 -8.84 3.78
N GLY A 108 -26.33 -7.65 4.35
CA GLY A 108 -26.33 -7.40 5.79
C GLY A 108 -24.94 -7.43 6.44
N PHE A 109 -23.86 -7.56 5.66
CA PHE A 109 -22.51 -7.51 6.21
C PHE A 109 -22.04 -6.08 6.44
N ARG A 110 -21.36 -5.83 7.57
CA ARG A 110 -20.73 -4.55 7.88
C ARG A 110 -19.38 -4.48 7.19
N CYS A 111 -19.35 -4.01 5.94
CA CYS A 111 -18.14 -3.91 5.15
C CYS A 111 -17.95 -2.47 4.65
N GLU A 112 -16.75 -1.91 4.77
CA GLU A 112 -16.45 -0.54 4.30
C GLU A 112 -15.05 -0.45 3.68
N ARG A 113 -14.83 0.53 2.78
CA ARG A 113 -13.49 0.88 2.31
C ARG A 113 -12.97 2.07 3.09
N ILE A 114 -11.81 1.89 3.69
CA ILE A 114 -11.09 2.97 4.36
C ILE A 114 -9.94 3.36 3.44
N ALA A 115 -10.02 4.55 2.84
CA ALA A 115 -8.89 5.12 2.16
C ALA A 115 -7.85 5.54 3.21
N PRO A 116 -6.58 5.11 3.12
CA PRO A 116 -5.52 5.74 3.88
C PRO A 116 -5.54 7.23 3.53
N GLU A 117 -5.72 8.11 4.52
CA GLU A 117 -5.75 9.55 4.28
C GLU A 117 -4.50 9.94 3.48
N HIS A 118 -4.68 10.37 2.23
CA HIS A 118 -3.74 11.30 1.65
C HIS A 118 -3.77 12.51 2.57
N ALA A 119 -2.61 12.98 3.03
CA ALA A 119 -2.47 14.19 3.83
C ALA A 119 -2.85 15.45 3.00
N GLU A 120 -4.08 15.49 2.50
CA GLU A 120 -4.70 16.58 1.77
C GLU A 120 -6.17 16.61 2.16
N SER A 121 -6.49 17.21 3.32
CA SER A 121 -7.32 18.42 3.38
C SER A 121 -7.90 18.69 4.79
N HIS A 122 -7.78 19.95 5.22
CA HIS A 122 -8.55 20.63 6.29
C HIS A 122 -8.17 20.52 7.76
N LEU A 123 -6.90 20.27 8.11
CA LEU A 123 -6.36 20.75 9.39
C LEU A 123 -5.12 21.61 9.14
N SER A 124 -5.14 22.79 9.76
CA SER A 124 -4.12 23.83 9.69
C SER A 124 -2.71 23.24 9.79
N VAL A 125 -1.87 23.64 8.84
CA VAL A 125 -0.46 23.31 8.70
C VAL A 125 0.30 23.68 9.97
N SER A 126 0.40 22.75 10.91
CA SER A 126 1.43 22.74 11.95
C SER A 126 1.62 21.32 12.48
N HIS A 127 2.75 20.71 12.13
CA HIS A 127 3.32 19.54 12.79
C HIS A 127 2.73 18.13 12.55
N LEU A 128 2.55 17.73 11.29
CA LEU A 128 2.79 16.32 10.93
C LEU A 128 3.99 16.28 9.99
N ILE A 129 5.19 16.17 10.57
CA ILE A 129 6.41 15.89 9.83
C ILE A 129 6.26 14.45 9.34
N VAL A 130 5.90 14.24 8.08
CA VAL A 130 6.04 12.92 7.45
C VAL A 130 7.56 12.63 7.41
N PRO A 131 8.06 11.59 8.09
CA PRO A 131 9.47 11.26 8.05
C PRO A 131 9.93 11.10 6.59
N GLU A 132 11.03 11.75 6.24
CA GLU A 132 11.49 11.82 4.86
C GLU A 132 11.74 10.43 4.24
N GLY A 133 12.12 9.46 5.08
CA GLY A 133 12.25 8.05 4.71
C GLY A 133 10.96 7.43 4.16
N ASP A 134 9.78 7.84 4.63
CA ASP A 134 8.51 7.23 4.20
C ASP A 134 8.10 7.67 2.81
N VAL A 135 8.34 8.93 2.49
CA VAL A 135 8.13 9.46 1.15
C VAL A 135 9.05 8.72 0.18
N ILE A 136 10.30 8.48 0.57
CA ILE A 136 11.28 7.74 -0.24
C ILE A 136 10.79 6.31 -0.51
N ILE A 137 10.40 5.58 0.54
CA ILE A 137 9.93 4.18 0.42
C ILE A 137 8.65 4.08 -0.42
N ARG A 138 7.68 4.99 -0.21
CA ARG A 138 6.42 5.03 -0.97
C ARG A 138 6.68 5.21 -2.47
N TRP A 139 7.56 6.14 -2.84
CA TRP A 139 7.90 6.38 -4.24
C TRP A 139 8.73 5.24 -4.85
N ALA A 140 9.66 4.66 -4.10
CA ALA A 140 10.41 3.49 -4.56
C ALA A 140 9.49 2.28 -4.83
N ASN A 141 8.50 2.02 -3.97
CA ASN A 141 7.50 0.97 -4.16
C ASN A 141 6.68 1.19 -5.45
N ARG A 142 6.14 2.40 -5.62
CA ARG A 142 5.34 2.77 -6.80
C ARG A 142 6.13 2.57 -8.10
N MET A 143 7.38 3.05 -8.15
CA MET A 143 8.21 2.91 -9.34
C MET A 143 8.63 1.47 -9.60
N GLN A 144 8.85 0.68 -8.56
CA GLN A 144 9.15 -0.75 -8.68
C GLN A 144 7.95 -1.53 -9.25
N GLN A 145 6.72 -1.25 -8.80
CA GLN A 145 5.50 -1.83 -9.38
C GLN A 145 5.35 -1.46 -10.86
N ALA A 146 5.53 -0.19 -11.20
CA ALA A 146 5.49 0.28 -12.59
C ALA A 146 6.55 -0.41 -13.46
N SER A 147 7.71 -0.78 -12.89
CA SER A 147 8.73 -1.54 -13.62
C SER A 147 8.33 -2.99 -13.87
N GLY A 148 7.41 -3.57 -13.10
CA GLY A 148 6.86 -4.90 -13.36
C GLY A 148 5.78 -4.91 -14.44
N SER A 149 5.03 -3.81 -14.60
CA SER A 149 3.85 -3.74 -15.46
C SER A 149 4.06 -2.97 -16.76
N ASP A 150 4.86 -1.90 -16.77
CA ASP A 150 5.05 -1.03 -17.94
C ASP A 150 6.40 -0.28 -17.94
N VAL A 151 7.49 -1.03 -18.18
CA VAL A 151 8.85 -0.46 -18.22
C VAL A 151 9.03 0.60 -19.32
N ARG A 152 8.23 0.56 -20.39
CA ARG A 152 8.42 1.45 -21.56
C ARG A 152 8.14 2.91 -21.24
N ASN A 153 7.28 3.16 -20.25
CA ASN A 153 6.90 4.51 -19.82
C ASN A 153 7.77 5.03 -18.66
N LEU A 154 8.79 4.27 -18.24
CA LEU A 154 9.68 4.67 -17.17
C LEU A 154 10.88 5.48 -17.67
N PRO A 155 11.38 6.42 -16.85
CA PRO A 155 12.49 7.28 -17.24
C PRO A 155 13.79 6.50 -17.43
N VAL A 156 14.46 6.71 -18.56
CA VAL A 156 15.70 6.02 -18.96
C VAL A 156 16.98 6.84 -18.75
N SER A 157 16.86 8.05 -18.22
CA SER A 157 17.99 8.93 -17.88
C SER A 157 17.80 9.56 -16.51
N VAL A 158 18.91 9.99 -15.89
CA VAL A 158 18.89 10.70 -14.59
C VAL A 158 18.04 11.97 -14.65
N GLU A 159 18.14 12.73 -15.74
CA GLU A 159 17.34 13.93 -15.96
C GLU A 159 15.86 13.59 -16.16
N GLY A 160 15.56 12.58 -16.99
CA GLY A 160 14.20 12.10 -17.20
C GLY A 160 13.55 11.62 -15.90
N PHE A 161 14.34 10.99 -15.01
CA PHE A 161 13.88 10.55 -13.70
C PHE A 161 13.49 11.71 -12.79
N ASN A 162 14.33 12.75 -12.75
CA ASN A 162 14.03 13.95 -11.97
C ASN A 162 12.77 14.66 -12.51
N ASN A 163 12.64 14.78 -13.84
CA ASN A 163 11.46 15.38 -14.47
C ASN A 163 10.19 14.56 -14.24
N TYR A 164 10.29 13.23 -14.33
CA TYR A 164 9.20 12.31 -14.01
C TYR A 164 8.73 12.52 -12.56
N LEU A 165 9.65 12.46 -11.60
CA LEU A 165 9.31 12.69 -10.19
C LEU A 165 8.75 14.10 -9.96
N LYS A 166 9.32 15.13 -10.58
CA LYS A 166 8.83 16.51 -10.46
C LYS A 166 7.37 16.65 -10.92
N SER A 167 7.02 15.98 -12.02
CA SER A 167 5.65 15.98 -12.55
C SER A 167 4.67 15.23 -11.63
N HIS A 168 5.09 14.11 -11.04
CA HIS A 168 4.19 13.24 -10.28
C HIS A 168 4.15 13.53 -8.76
N MET A 169 5.22 14.08 -8.19
CA MET A 169 5.33 14.40 -6.75
C MET A 169 4.75 15.77 -6.41
N ARG A 170 4.66 16.70 -7.39
CA ARG A 170 4.15 18.06 -7.19
C ARG A 170 4.83 18.75 -6.00
N GLY A 171 4.07 19.16 -4.98
CA GLY A 171 4.57 19.87 -3.79
C GLY A 171 5.51 19.05 -2.90
N GLU A 172 5.57 17.73 -3.08
CA GLU A 172 6.51 16.86 -2.36
C GLU A 172 7.89 16.77 -3.06
N TRP A 173 8.08 17.44 -4.20
CA TRP A 173 9.32 17.30 -4.94
C TRP A 173 10.43 18.23 -4.43
N HIS A 174 11.62 17.67 -4.21
CA HIS A 174 12.89 18.41 -4.19
C HIS A 174 14.04 17.50 -4.63
N LYS A 175 15.19 18.11 -4.93
CA LYS A 175 16.31 17.46 -5.61
C LYS A 175 16.91 16.31 -4.79
N GLU A 176 17.14 16.54 -3.50
CA GLU A 176 17.75 15.58 -2.56
C GLU A 176 16.86 14.34 -2.39
N ARG A 177 15.54 14.53 -2.40
CA ARG A 177 14.57 13.43 -2.34
C ARG A 177 14.58 12.58 -3.61
N ALA A 178 14.66 13.21 -4.77
CA ALA A 178 14.81 12.47 -6.04
C ALA A 178 16.09 11.62 -6.05
N VAL A 179 17.20 12.13 -5.51
CA VAL A 179 18.43 11.35 -5.31
C VAL A 179 18.21 10.18 -4.35
N SER A 180 17.50 10.41 -3.25
CA SER A 180 17.25 9.37 -2.23
C SER A 180 16.34 8.26 -2.75
N ILE A 181 15.26 8.60 -3.46
CA ILE A 181 14.38 7.63 -4.13
C ILE A 181 15.17 6.81 -5.14
N ARG A 182 16.02 7.45 -5.95
CA ARG A 182 16.86 6.75 -6.92
C ARG A 182 17.85 5.81 -6.23
N SER A 183 18.49 6.26 -5.16
CA SER A 183 19.44 5.46 -4.37
C SER A 183 18.75 4.23 -3.76
N GLU A 184 17.53 4.40 -3.28
CA GLU A 184 16.71 3.31 -2.75
C GLU A 184 16.35 2.29 -3.85
N LEU A 185 16.00 2.74 -5.06
CA LEU A 185 15.76 1.85 -6.20
C LEU A 185 17.02 1.08 -6.64
N VAL A 186 18.20 1.70 -6.58
CA VAL A 186 19.48 1.03 -6.81
C VAL A 186 19.75 0.00 -5.72
N ARG A 187 19.56 0.37 -4.44
CA ARG A 187 19.75 -0.52 -3.29
C ARG A 187 18.88 -1.78 -3.39
N ARG A 188 17.65 -1.64 -3.89
CA ARG A 188 16.71 -2.75 -4.12
C ARG A 188 17.05 -3.59 -5.36
N GLY A 189 18.00 -3.15 -6.18
CA GLY A 189 18.33 -3.79 -7.45
C GLY A 189 17.23 -3.67 -8.50
N VAL A 190 16.37 -2.65 -8.40
CA VAL A 190 15.30 -2.36 -9.37
C VAL A 190 15.85 -1.60 -10.57
N ILE A 191 16.87 -0.77 -10.35
CA ILE A 191 17.57 -0.04 -11.42
C ILE A 191 19.08 -0.17 -11.29
N LYS A 192 19.78 -0.04 -12.42
CA LYS A 192 21.22 0.23 -12.50
C LYS A 192 21.44 1.57 -13.18
N ILE A 193 22.43 2.31 -12.70
CA ILE A 193 22.87 3.56 -13.31
C ILE A 193 24.17 3.30 -14.04
N GLN A 194 24.22 3.65 -15.33
CA GLN A 194 25.42 3.58 -16.16
C GLN A 194 25.65 4.95 -16.78
N ALA A 195 26.66 5.67 -16.28
CA ALA A 195 26.81 7.11 -16.53
C ALA A 195 25.51 7.86 -16.20
N ASP A 196 24.85 8.46 -17.18
CA ASP A 196 23.58 9.18 -17.00
C ASP A 196 22.34 8.39 -17.42
N LYS A 197 22.50 7.11 -17.80
CA LYS A 197 21.41 6.23 -18.21
C LYS A 197 20.93 5.38 -17.06
N ILE A 198 19.61 5.23 -16.97
CA ILE A 198 18.93 4.35 -16.02
C ILE A 198 18.46 3.11 -16.76
N VAL A 199 18.90 1.95 -16.29
CA VAL A 199 18.49 0.63 -16.78
C VAL A 199 17.56 0.01 -15.74
N TRP A 200 16.30 -0.20 -16.12
CA TRP A 200 15.32 -0.87 -15.27
C TRP A 200 15.53 -2.38 -15.32
N LEU A 201 15.79 -2.97 -14.16
CA LEU A 201 15.97 -4.40 -13.99
C LEU A 201 14.61 -5.01 -13.66
N THR A 202 13.95 -5.54 -14.68
CA THR A 202 12.75 -6.36 -14.49
C THR A 202 13.19 -7.66 -13.82
N ARG A 203 12.77 -7.90 -12.58
CA ARG A 203 12.82 -9.27 -12.05
C ARG A 203 11.79 -10.08 -12.82
N ARG A 204 12.27 -11.03 -13.62
CA ARG A 204 11.46 -12.12 -14.16
C ARG A 204 11.03 -13.04 -13.03
#